data_AF-A0A7V2SP72-F1
#
_entry.id   AF-A0A7V2SP72-F1
#
_cell.length_a   1.000
_cell.length_b   1.000
_cell.length_c   1.000
_cell.angle_alpha   90.00
_cell.angle_beta   90.00
_cell.angle_gamma   90.00
#
_symmetry.space_group_name_H-M   'P 1'
#
loop_
_entity.id
_entity.type
_entity.pdbx_description
1 polymer ?
#
loop_
_entity_poly.entity_id
_entity_poly.type
_entity_poly.pdbx_seq_one_letter_code
_entity_poly.pdbx_strand_id
1 'polypeptide(L)'
;MSITSIKFDNENALSKLDRSQLAKMAEAGEMVTECQRLLDKANSNIVAQCLAHQGTFYEFDHYPSGDVYDGETHSQYYYHSHRPEGGEHGHFHTFLRARGMPEGLKPIDYKGEAT
;
A
#
# COMPACT_ATOMS: atom_id res chain seq x y z
N MET A 1 6.72 -22.15 -6.77
CA MET A 1 5.83 -21.08 -7.27
C MET A 1 6.57 -20.32 -8.34
N SER A 2 6.06 -20.28 -9.57
CA SER A 2 6.65 -19.46 -10.63
C SER A 2 6.15 -18.04 -10.42
N ILE A 3 7.04 -17.13 -10.01
CA ILE A 3 6.73 -15.70 -10.02
C ILE A 3 6.63 -15.32 -11.50
N THR A 4 5.43 -15.13 -12.00
CA THR A 4 5.24 -14.50 -13.31
C THR A 4 5.84 -13.10 -13.18
N SER A 5 7.00 -12.88 -13.79
CA SER A 5 7.62 -11.56 -13.80
C SER A 5 6.64 -10.61 -14.48
N ILE A 6 5.99 -9.76 -13.69
CA ILE A 6 5.11 -8.72 -14.23
C ILE A 6 6.02 -7.81 -15.05
N LYS A 7 5.88 -7.89 -16.37
CA LYS A 7 6.61 -7.01 -17.27
C LYS A 7 5.91 -5.66 -17.25
N PHE A 8 6.47 -4.73 -16.49
CA PHE A 8 6.10 -3.33 -16.58
C PHE A 8 6.83 -2.71 -17.76
N ASP A 9 6.09 -2.10 -18.68
CA ASP A 9 6.64 -1.26 -19.74
C ASP A 9 7.05 0.10 -19.15
N ASN A 10 8.13 0.06 -18.35
CA ASN A 10 8.61 1.23 -17.62
C ASN A 10 9.05 2.34 -18.57
N GLU A 11 9.62 2.02 -19.73
CA GLU A 11 10.05 3.04 -20.70
C GLU A 11 8.86 3.87 -21.20
N ASN A 12 7.78 3.21 -21.60
CA ASN A 12 6.56 3.88 -22.06
C ASN A 12 5.82 4.61 -20.93
N ALA A 13 5.82 4.06 -19.71
CA ALA A 13 5.20 4.69 -18.54
C ALA A 13 5.95 5.96 -18.11
N LEU A 14 7.29 5.89 -18.04
CA LEU A 14 8.13 6.96 -17.54
C LEU A 14 8.41 8.05 -18.59
N SER A 15 8.49 7.72 -19.88
CA SER A 15 8.77 8.70 -20.95
C SER A 15 7.69 9.77 -21.12
N LYS A 16 6.49 9.55 -20.57
CA LYS A 16 5.37 10.50 -20.61
C LYS A 16 5.37 11.51 -19.45
N LEU A 17 6.24 11.31 -18.46
CA LEU A 17 6.30 12.14 -17.26
C LEU A 17 7.36 13.22 -17.42
N ASP A 18 7.09 14.40 -16.85
CA ASP A 18 8.11 15.46 -16.85
C ASP A 18 9.26 15.14 -15.87
N ARG A 19 10.38 15.84 -16.03
CA ARG A 19 11.56 15.63 -15.20
C ARG A 19 11.31 15.90 -13.71
N SER A 20 10.40 16.80 -13.36
CA SER A 20 10.07 17.10 -11.97
C SER A 20 9.31 15.95 -11.34
N GLN A 21 8.33 15.37 -12.05
CA GLN A 21 7.61 14.19 -11.60
C GLN A 21 8.53 12.99 -11.45
N LEU A 22 9.41 12.74 -12.42
CA LEU A 22 10.39 11.66 -12.35
C LEU A 22 11.34 11.82 -11.15
N ALA A 23 11.78 13.04 -10.86
CA ALA A 23 12.61 13.33 -9.68
C ALA A 23 11.87 13.02 -8.37
N LYS A 24 10.60 13.42 -8.25
CA LYS A 24 9.77 13.10 -7.06
C LYS A 24 9.57 11.60 -6.88
N MET A 25 9.35 10.86 -7.98
CA MET A 25 9.22 9.40 -7.93
C MET A 25 10.53 8.72 -7.50
N ALA A 26 11.67 9.21 -7.99
CA ALA A 26 12.98 8.71 -7.59
C ALA A 26 13.23 8.93 -6.08
N GLU A 27 12.96 10.13 -5.58
CA GLU A 27 13.06 10.47 -4.15
C GLU A 27 12.15 9.56 -3.30
N ALA A 28 10.91 9.34 -3.73
CA ALA A 28 10.01 8.41 -3.06
C ALA A 28 10.53 6.96 -3.05
N GLY A 29 11.13 6.51 -4.16
CA GLY A 29 11.74 5.18 -4.26
C GLY A 29 12.97 5.03 -3.35
N GLU A 30 13.81 6.07 -3.26
CA GLU A 30 14.94 6.11 -2.33
C GLU A 30 14.48 6.03 -0.89
N MET A 31 13.42 6.76 -0.52
CA MET A 31 12.82 6.69 0.81
C MET A 31 12.33 5.27 1.15
N VAL A 32 11.59 4.62 0.24
CA VAL A 32 11.11 3.25 0.45
C VAL A 32 12.27 2.28 0.63
N THR A 33 13.32 2.41 -0.18
CA THR A 33 14.51 1.56 -0.10
C THR A 33 15.24 1.75 1.22
N GLU A 34 15.36 2.98 1.71
CA GLU A 34 15.98 3.28 3.00
C GLU A 34 15.14 2.73 4.17
N CYS A 35 13.82 2.89 4.14
CA CYS A 35 12.93 2.29 5.14
C CYS A 35 13.09 0.76 5.19
N GLN A 36 13.12 0.10 4.04
CA GLN A 36 13.35 -1.36 3.95
C GLN A 36 14.71 -1.74 4.55
N ARG A 37 15.78 -1.02 4.18
CA ARG A 37 17.13 -1.25 4.72
C ARG A 37 17.19 -1.12 6.25
N LEU A 38 16.49 -0.15 6.83
CA LEU A 38 16.42 0.05 8.27
C LEU A 38 15.62 -1.05 8.97
N LEU A 39 14.50 -1.49 8.38
CA LEU A 39 13.71 -2.61 8.89
C LEU A 39 14.51 -3.92 8.85
N ASP A 40 15.22 -4.19 7.76
CA ASP A 40 16.09 -5.36 7.62
C ASP A 40 17.21 -5.36 8.66
N LYS A 41 17.84 -4.20 8.91
CA LYS A 41 18.85 -4.03 9.97
C LYS A 41 18.29 -4.35 11.36
N ALA A 42 17.00 -4.11 11.58
CA ALA A 42 16.28 -4.43 12.81
C ALA A 42 15.69 -5.85 12.81
N ASN A 43 16.00 -6.69 11.80
CA ASN A 43 15.40 -8.00 11.58
C ASN A 43 13.87 -7.96 11.61
N SER A 44 13.30 -6.96 10.94
CA SER A 44 11.87 -6.65 10.93
C SER A 44 11.36 -6.41 9.51
N ASN A 45 10.06 -6.15 9.36
CA ASN A 45 9.42 -5.75 8.11
C ASN A 45 8.13 -4.97 8.40
N ILE A 46 7.51 -4.40 7.36
CA ILE A 46 6.31 -3.56 7.50
C ILE A 46 5.13 -4.30 8.16
N VAL A 47 4.97 -5.61 7.94
CA VAL A 47 3.89 -6.40 8.56
C VAL A 47 4.17 -6.57 10.05
N ALA A 48 5.41 -6.91 10.41
CA ALA A 48 5.81 -7.00 11.80
C ALA A 48 5.60 -5.68 12.56
N GLN A 49 5.83 -4.54 11.92
CA GLN A 49 5.54 -3.22 12.51
C GLN A 49 4.04 -2.99 12.71
N CYS A 50 3.18 -3.43 11.79
CA CYS A 50 1.72 -3.32 11.95
C CYS A 50 1.16 -4.23 13.04
N LEU A 51 1.76 -5.40 13.22
CA LEU A 51 1.38 -6.38 14.25
C LEU A 51 1.99 -6.10 15.63
N ALA A 52 2.97 -5.20 15.70
CA ALA A 52 3.63 -4.85 16.94
C ALA A 52 2.61 -4.31 17.96
N HIS A 53 2.63 -4.89 19.17
CA HIS A 53 1.77 -4.49 20.29
C HIS A 53 0.26 -4.64 20.05
N GLN A 54 -0.17 -5.41 19.04
CA GLN A 54 -1.60 -5.62 18.73
C GLN A 54 -2.25 -6.78 19.53
N GLY A 55 -1.46 -7.58 20.26
CA GLY A 55 -1.95 -8.73 21.03
C GLY A 55 -1.99 -10.01 20.20
N THR A 56 -3.02 -10.84 20.42
CA THR A 56 -3.22 -12.07 19.64
C THR A 56 -3.61 -11.73 18.22
N PHE A 57 -2.93 -12.36 17.27
CA PHE A 57 -3.22 -12.23 15.85
C PHE A 57 -4.37 -13.15 15.42
N TYR A 58 -5.27 -12.59 14.62
CA TYR A 58 -6.40 -13.21 13.98
C TYR A 58 -6.43 -12.84 12.49
N GLU A 59 -6.71 -13.82 11.64
CA GLU A 59 -6.80 -13.62 10.20
C GLU A 59 -8.02 -12.77 9.82
N PHE A 60 -7.92 -12.02 8.71
CA PHE A 60 -8.90 -11.03 8.25
C PHE A 60 -9.15 -9.83 9.17
N ASP A 61 -8.67 -9.83 10.40
CA ASP A 61 -8.69 -8.62 11.23
C ASP A 61 -7.75 -7.56 10.65
N HIS A 62 -8.09 -6.30 10.95
CA HIS A 62 -7.31 -5.14 10.54
C HIS A 62 -6.22 -4.84 11.55
N TYR A 63 -5.02 -4.58 11.04
CA TYR A 63 -3.87 -4.18 11.83
C TYR A 63 -3.19 -2.93 11.25
N PRO A 64 -2.82 -1.94 12.09
CA PRO A 64 -3.17 -1.82 13.51
C PRO A 64 -4.69 -1.77 13.76
N SER A 65 -5.12 -2.16 14.95
CA SER A 65 -6.53 -2.11 15.34
C SER A 65 -7.05 -0.67 15.26
N GLY A 66 -8.18 -0.49 14.58
CA GLY A 66 -8.77 0.83 14.29
C GLY A 66 -8.25 1.50 13.02
N ASP A 67 -7.41 0.81 12.24
CA ASP A 67 -6.70 1.31 11.07
C ASP A 67 -5.79 2.51 11.41
N VAL A 68 -4.99 2.95 10.44
CA VAL A 68 -4.21 4.19 10.56
C VAL A 68 -4.78 5.24 9.63
N TYR A 69 -5.13 6.40 10.18
CA TYR A 69 -5.61 7.56 9.44
C TYR A 69 -4.70 8.76 9.70
N ASP A 70 -4.18 9.35 8.61
CA ASP A 70 -3.43 10.59 8.64
C ASP A 70 -4.37 11.79 8.45
N GLY A 71 -4.45 12.65 9.47
CA GLY A 71 -5.31 13.83 9.45
C GLY A 71 -4.86 14.93 8.48
N GLU A 72 -3.58 14.95 8.08
CA GLU A 72 -3.02 15.98 7.19
C GLU A 72 -3.25 15.63 5.71
N THR A 73 -2.90 14.41 5.30
CA THR A 73 -3.09 13.97 3.91
C THR A 73 -4.44 13.30 3.68
N HIS A 74 -5.18 12.98 4.75
CA HIS A 74 -6.40 12.19 4.72
C HIS A 74 -6.21 10.77 4.14
N SER A 75 -4.97 10.28 4.10
CA SER A 75 -4.65 8.91 3.74
C SER A 75 -5.05 7.96 4.86
N GLN A 76 -5.50 6.77 4.50
CA GLN A 76 -5.78 5.69 5.43
C GLN A 76 -5.16 4.39 4.93
N TYR A 77 -4.69 3.57 5.85
CA TYR A 77 -4.29 2.20 5.57
C TYR A 77 -4.60 1.22 6.69
N TYR A 78 -4.65 -0.06 6.33
CA TYR A 78 -4.56 -1.19 7.26
C TYR A 78 -3.94 -2.39 6.53
N TYR A 79 -3.37 -3.31 7.29
CA TYR A 79 -2.96 -4.64 6.85
C TYR A 79 -3.97 -5.68 7.33
N HIS A 80 -4.27 -6.67 6.49
CA HIS A 80 -4.95 -7.89 6.92
C HIS A 80 -4.29 -9.12 6.30
N SER A 81 -4.35 -10.25 6.99
CA SER A 81 -3.91 -11.52 6.42
C SER A 81 -5.09 -12.28 5.80
N HIS A 82 -4.78 -13.13 4.82
CA HIS A 82 -5.72 -14.13 4.34
C HIS A 82 -5.53 -15.44 5.11
N ARG A 83 -6.47 -16.37 4.91
CA ARG A 83 -6.28 -17.75 5.35
C ARG A 83 -5.20 -18.45 4.53
N PRO A 84 -4.53 -19.48 5.06
CA PRO A 84 -3.41 -20.14 4.39
C PRO A 84 -3.81 -20.78 3.06
N GLU A 85 -5.08 -21.17 2.90
CA GLU A 85 -5.58 -21.76 1.65
C GLU A 85 -5.72 -20.74 0.50
N GLY A 86 -5.64 -19.44 0.80
CA GLY A 86 -5.81 -18.35 -0.18
C GLY A 86 -4.62 -18.12 -1.11
N GLY A 87 -3.48 -18.78 -0.88
CA GLY A 87 -2.28 -18.65 -1.73
C GLY A 87 -1.55 -17.31 -1.65
N GLU A 88 -2.01 -16.39 -0.80
CA GLU A 88 -1.40 -15.11 -0.48
C GLU A 88 -1.36 -14.96 1.04
N HIS A 89 -0.29 -14.38 1.59
CA HIS A 89 -0.18 -14.11 3.03
C HIS A 89 -1.19 -13.04 3.48
N GLY A 90 -1.39 -11.99 2.67
CA GLY A 90 -2.23 -10.84 2.96
C GLY A 90 -1.69 -9.58 2.29
N HIS A 91 -2.45 -8.50 2.38
CA HIS A 91 -2.10 -7.23 1.74
C HIS A 91 -2.48 -6.02 2.58
N PHE A 92 -1.94 -4.88 2.17
CA PHE A 92 -2.33 -3.57 2.67
C PHE A 92 -3.47 -3.02 1.83
N HIS A 93 -4.49 -2.50 2.50
CA HIS A 93 -5.43 -1.58 1.89
C HIS A 93 -4.91 -0.17 2.10
N THR A 94 -4.83 0.62 1.03
CA THR A 94 -4.42 2.02 1.08
C THR A 94 -5.41 2.85 0.26
N PHE A 95 -5.90 3.95 0.83
CA PHE A 95 -6.90 4.79 0.17
C PHE A 95 -6.92 6.20 0.76
N LEU A 96 -7.46 7.15 -0.01
CA LEU A 96 -7.70 8.52 0.43
C LEU A 96 -9.15 8.68 0.89
N ARG A 97 -9.36 9.31 2.04
CA ARG A 97 -10.69 9.80 2.44
C ARG A 97 -11.08 11.01 1.60
N ALA A 98 -12.37 11.35 1.61
CA ALA A 98 -12.94 12.38 0.72
C ALA A 98 -12.18 13.72 0.74
N ARG A 99 -11.65 14.13 1.90
CA ARG A 99 -10.89 15.39 2.03
C ARG A 99 -9.48 15.35 1.42
N GLY A 100 -8.91 14.17 1.21
CA GLY A 100 -7.60 14.00 0.57
C GLY A 100 -7.68 13.83 -0.95
N MET A 101 -8.89 13.68 -1.49
CA MET A 101 -9.08 13.55 -2.92
C MET A 101 -8.83 14.90 -3.62
N PRO A 102 -8.06 14.92 -4.72
CA PRO A 102 -7.92 16.11 -5.56
C PRO A 102 -9.28 16.69 -5.98
N GLU A 103 -9.35 18.02 -6.04
CA GLU A 103 -10.55 18.72 -6.46
C GLU A 103 -10.98 18.29 -7.88
N GLY A 104 -12.29 18.10 -8.08
CA GLY A 104 -12.86 17.71 -9.37
C GLY A 104 -12.86 16.20 -9.65
N LEU A 105 -12.23 15.36 -8.82
CA LEU A 105 -12.41 13.92 -8.92
C LEU A 105 -13.83 13.51 -8.55
N LYS A 106 -14.41 12.60 -9.33
CA LYS A 106 -15.72 12.01 -9.09
C LYS A 106 -15.58 10.49 -9.02
N PRO A 107 -16.37 9.80 -8.18
CA PRO A 107 -16.47 8.35 -8.24
C PRO A 107 -16.80 7.91 -9.67
N ILE A 108 -16.20 6.81 -10.11
CA ILE A 108 -16.61 6.16 -11.35
C ILE A 108 -17.99 5.53 -11.08
N ASP A 109 -18.93 5.70 -12.00
CA ASP A 109 -20.23 5.07 -11.91
C ASP A 109 -20.08 3.56 -11.70
N TYR A 110 -20.75 3.02 -10.68
CA TYR A 110 -20.76 1.60 -10.43
C TYR A 110 -21.44 0.86 -11.59
N LYS A 111 -20.67 0.05 -12.31
CA LYS A 111 -21.16 -0.78 -13.44
C LYS A 111 -21.34 -2.26 -13.06
N GLY A 112 -21.16 -2.61 -11.80
CA GLY A 112 -21.37 -3.97 -11.33
C GLY A 112 -22.85 -4.31 -11.18
N GLU A 113 -23.15 -5.61 -11.11
CA GLU A 113 -24.45 -6.08 -10.66
C GLU A 113 -24.42 -6.19 -9.13
N ALA A 114 -25.43 -5.64 -8.46
CA ALA A 114 -25.61 -5.87 -7.04
C ALA A 114 -25.92 -7.35 -6.83
N THR A 115 -24.97 -8.08 -6.24
CA THR A 115 -25.16 -9.46 -5.77
C THR A 115 -25.91 -9.51 -4.46
#